data_AF-A0A0A1P2D9-F1
#
_entry.id   AF-A0A0A1P2D9-F1
#
_cell.length_a   1.000
_cell.length_b   1.000
_cell.length_c   1.000
_cell.angle_alpha   90.00
_cell.angle_beta   90.00
_cell.angle_gamma   90.00
#
_symmetry.space_group_name_H-M   'P 1'
#
loop_
_entity.id
_entity.type
_entity.pdbx_description
1 polymer ?
#
loop_
_entity_poly.entity_id
_entity_poly.type
_entity_poly.pdbx_seq_one_letter_code
_entity_poly.pdbx_strand_id
1 'polypeptide(L)'
;MLLLNMNTQDSFISLVNLISKSDVLSALYSSDERKIQGFFKIFNVIFAENFPKLYLHFKNLTLTPENYLPDWFMTIFASIIPLELSSRLWDIYLMHGDIILFRTGLVVLKYLEPLLWGSGFSETVRILNMGFIGENRGEEVKAAVAVSGHITEGDDDPFFDEILGKKGVQLDDHRFKELLGAHMPRTM
;
A
#
# COMPACT_ATOMS: atom_id res chain seq x y z
N MET A 1 -10.13 -12.17 -3.61
CA MET A 1 -11.05 -11.16 -4.18
C MET A 1 -11.79 -11.64 -5.40
N LEU A 2 -11.13 -11.88 -6.53
CA LEU A 2 -11.83 -12.21 -7.79
C LEU A 2 -12.68 -13.49 -7.68
N LEU A 3 -12.09 -14.61 -7.27
CA LEU A 3 -12.81 -15.89 -7.09
C LEU A 3 -13.94 -15.85 -6.06
N LEU A 4 -13.94 -14.88 -5.13
CA LEU A 4 -15.03 -14.72 -4.16
C LEU A 4 -16.26 -14.05 -4.79
N ASN A 5 -16.09 -13.37 -5.93
CA ASN A 5 -17.12 -12.53 -6.55
C ASN A 5 -17.50 -12.97 -7.97
N MET A 6 -16.71 -13.83 -8.62
CA MET A 6 -17.00 -14.30 -9.98
C MET A 6 -16.55 -15.76 -10.17
N ASN A 7 -17.01 -16.38 -11.27
CA ASN A 7 -16.62 -17.76 -11.59
C ASN A 7 -15.11 -17.88 -11.92
N THR A 8 -14.62 -19.11 -12.03
CA THR A 8 -13.20 -19.41 -12.24
C THR A 8 -12.64 -18.79 -13.53
N GLN A 9 -13.38 -18.87 -14.63
CA GLN A 9 -12.94 -18.38 -15.93
C GLN A 9 -12.81 -16.85 -15.93
N ASP A 10 -13.85 -16.16 -15.47
CA ASP A 10 -13.88 -14.70 -15.38
C ASP A 10 -12.83 -14.19 -14.39
N SER A 11 -12.61 -14.92 -13.29
CA SER A 11 -11.57 -14.61 -12.31
C SER A 11 -10.18 -14.65 -12.93
N PHE A 12 -9.90 -15.69 -13.71
CA PHE A 12 -8.62 -15.84 -14.39
C PHE A 12 -8.39 -14.72 -15.40
N ILE A 13 -9.37 -14.46 -16.27
CA ILE A 13 -9.29 -13.40 -17.28
C ILE A 13 -9.11 -12.03 -16.61
N SER A 14 -9.88 -11.76 -15.55
CA SER A 14 -9.80 -10.50 -14.81
C SER A 14 -8.43 -10.33 -14.16
N LEU A 15 -7.85 -11.40 -13.57
CA LEU A 15 -6.51 -11.36 -12.98
C LEU A 15 -5.44 -11.04 -14.03
N VAL A 16 -5.47 -11.72 -15.17
CA VAL A 16 -4.51 -11.47 -16.26
C VAL A 16 -4.62 -10.04 -16.77
N ASN A 17 -5.85 -9.54 -16.95
CA ASN A 17 -6.08 -8.15 -17.37
C ASN A 17 -5.59 -7.15 -16.33
N LEU A 18 -5.82 -7.43 -15.04
CA LEU A 18 -5.38 -6.60 -13.93
C LEU A 18 -3.86 -6.45 -13.92
N ILE A 19 -3.15 -7.57 -13.97
CA ILE A 19 -1.67 -7.60 -14.00
C ILE A 19 -1.14 -6.93 -15.26
N SER A 20 -1.77 -7.15 -16.42
CA SER A 20 -1.26 -6.63 -17.70
C SER A 20 -1.50 -5.13 -17.87
N LYS A 21 -2.55 -4.57 -17.27
CA LYS A 21 -2.89 -3.14 -17.38
C LYS A 21 -2.20 -2.27 -16.35
N SER A 22 -1.80 -2.83 -15.22
CA SER A 22 -1.05 -2.12 -14.19
C SER A 22 0.43 -2.16 -14.50
N ASP A 23 1.07 -0.99 -14.57
CA ASP A 23 2.52 -0.91 -14.77
C ASP A 23 3.27 -1.44 -13.55
N VAL A 24 2.72 -1.21 -12.35
CA VAL A 24 3.29 -1.68 -11.08
C VAL A 24 3.21 -3.19 -10.95
N LEU A 25 2.00 -3.77 -11.12
CA LEU A 25 1.82 -5.22 -11.01
C LEU A 25 2.57 -5.95 -12.11
N SER A 26 2.49 -5.47 -13.37
CA SER A 26 3.23 -6.06 -14.48
C SER A 26 4.72 -6.11 -14.19
N ALA A 27 5.32 -5.01 -13.69
CA ALA A 27 6.73 -4.96 -13.34
C ALA A 27 7.08 -5.97 -12.22
N LEU A 28 6.25 -6.04 -11.17
CA LEU A 28 6.46 -6.94 -10.04
C LEU A 28 6.35 -8.43 -10.43
N TYR A 29 5.31 -8.80 -11.19
CA TYR A 29 5.10 -10.19 -11.63
C TYR A 29 6.07 -10.66 -12.71
N SER A 30 6.62 -9.72 -13.50
CA SER A 30 7.65 -10.03 -14.51
C SER A 30 9.08 -9.85 -14.02
N SER A 31 9.27 -9.44 -12.77
CA SER A 31 10.58 -9.12 -12.18
C SER A 31 11.38 -8.08 -12.99
N ASP A 32 10.73 -7.06 -13.53
CA ASP A 32 11.40 -5.94 -14.19
C ASP A 32 12.07 -5.03 -13.15
N GLU A 33 13.30 -5.39 -12.75
CA GLU A 33 14.06 -4.71 -11.71
C GLU A 33 14.18 -3.19 -11.94
N ARG A 34 14.29 -2.75 -13.19
CA ARG A 34 14.45 -1.32 -13.51
C ARG A 34 13.18 -0.54 -13.19
N LYS A 35 12.02 -1.08 -13.59
CA LYS A 35 10.72 -0.48 -13.25
C LYS A 35 10.45 -0.55 -11.76
N ILE A 36 10.69 -1.70 -11.14
CA ILE A 36 10.52 -1.91 -9.69
C ILE A 36 11.32 -0.87 -8.90
N GLN A 37 12.59 -0.69 -9.22
CA GLN A 37 13.45 0.31 -8.59
C GLN A 37 12.96 1.76 -8.84
N GLY A 38 12.38 2.03 -10.01
CA GLY A 38 11.71 3.30 -10.29
C GLY A 38 10.54 3.55 -9.31
N PHE A 39 9.63 2.58 -9.19
CA PHE A 39 8.51 2.67 -8.26
C PHE A 39 8.94 2.81 -6.79
N PHE A 40 9.97 2.08 -6.36
CA PHE A 40 10.48 2.20 -4.98
C PHE A 40 11.13 3.55 -4.70
N LYS A 41 11.79 4.17 -5.70
CA LYS A 41 12.26 5.55 -5.58
C LYS A 41 11.09 6.53 -5.45
N ILE A 42 10.06 6.38 -6.28
CA ILE A 42 8.84 7.20 -6.18
C ILE A 42 8.25 7.09 -4.78
N PHE A 43 8.09 5.87 -4.26
CA PHE A 43 7.57 5.65 -2.91
C PHE A 43 8.44 6.31 -1.83
N ASN A 44 9.77 6.19 -1.94
CA ASN A 44 10.69 6.86 -1.01
C ASN A 44 10.57 8.39 -1.01
N VAL A 45 10.36 9.01 -2.19
CA VAL A 45 10.18 10.47 -2.29
C VAL A 45 8.91 10.88 -1.54
N ILE A 46 7.77 10.27 -1.88
CA ILE A 46 6.49 10.62 -1.25
C ILE A 46 6.47 10.25 0.25
N PHE A 47 7.18 9.21 0.66
CA PHE A 47 7.32 8.83 2.07
C PHE A 47 8.11 9.88 2.85
N ALA A 48 9.24 10.35 2.30
CA ALA A 48 10.03 11.41 2.92
C ALA A 48 9.26 12.75 3.00
N GLU A 49 8.45 13.06 1.98
CA GLU A 49 7.62 14.27 1.95
C GLU A 49 6.50 14.25 2.99
N ASN A 50 5.81 13.10 3.15
CA ASN A 50 4.65 12.98 4.04
C ASN A 50 5.02 12.66 5.49
N PHE A 51 6.03 11.82 5.72
CA PHE A 51 6.42 11.33 7.05
C PHE A 51 7.95 11.40 7.27
N PRO A 52 8.56 12.59 7.25
CA PRO A 52 10.02 12.74 7.25
C PRO A 52 10.69 12.11 8.48
N LYS A 53 10.03 12.13 9.64
CA LYS A 53 10.55 11.52 10.88
C LYS A 53 10.60 10.00 10.77
N LEU A 54 9.50 9.37 10.35
CA LEU A 54 9.42 7.92 10.19
C LEU A 54 10.34 7.43 9.06
N TYR A 55 10.43 8.20 7.96
CA TYR A 55 11.38 7.94 6.89
C TYR A 55 12.83 7.92 7.38
N LEU A 56 13.23 8.91 8.19
CA LEU A 56 14.57 8.96 8.78
C LEU A 56 14.81 7.78 9.72
N HIS A 57 13.80 7.37 10.49
CA HIS A 57 13.87 6.18 11.33
C HIS A 57 14.13 4.92 10.49
N PHE A 58 13.38 4.72 9.39
CA PHE A 58 13.60 3.60 8.47
C PHE A 58 15.00 3.61 7.86
N LYS A 59 15.49 4.79 7.46
CA LYS A 59 16.88 4.97 6.99
C LYS A 59 17.91 4.55 8.01
N ASN A 60 17.74 4.92 9.27
CA ASN A 60 18.66 4.54 10.35
C ASN A 60 18.66 3.02 10.60
N LEU A 61 17.52 2.36 10.35
CA LEU A 61 17.40 0.91 10.40
C LEU A 61 17.88 0.19 9.14
N THR A 62 18.34 0.91 8.11
CA THR A 62 18.63 0.36 6.77
C THR A 62 17.45 -0.39 6.14
N LEU A 63 16.23 -0.01 6.53
CA LEU A 63 14.99 -0.58 6.02
C LEU A 63 14.62 0.11 4.70
N THR A 64 14.49 -0.66 3.63
CA THR A 64 14.20 -0.15 2.30
C THR A 64 12.83 -0.65 1.80
N PRO A 65 12.22 0.01 0.80
CA PRO A 65 10.91 -0.41 0.29
C PRO A 65 10.84 -1.87 -0.20
N GLU A 66 11.96 -2.42 -0.66
CA GLU A 66 12.11 -3.83 -1.04
C GLU A 66 11.72 -4.80 0.08
N ASN A 67 11.83 -4.39 1.34
CA ASN A 67 11.53 -5.23 2.49
C ASN A 67 10.04 -5.40 2.77
N TYR A 68 9.16 -4.55 2.23
CA TYR A 68 7.73 -4.56 2.57
C TYR A 68 6.78 -4.27 1.40
N LEU A 69 7.17 -3.45 0.42
CA LEU A 69 6.28 -3.10 -0.69
C LEU A 69 5.94 -4.24 -1.68
N PRO A 70 6.82 -5.20 -2.02
CA PRO A 70 6.47 -6.25 -2.97
C PRO A 70 5.19 -7.00 -2.57
N ASP A 71 5.11 -7.47 -1.32
CA ASP A 71 3.98 -8.24 -0.82
C ASP A 71 2.72 -7.39 -0.70
N TRP A 72 2.88 -6.11 -0.33
CA TRP A 72 1.77 -5.17 -0.26
C TRP A 72 1.20 -4.90 -1.66
N PHE A 73 2.05 -4.58 -2.65
CA PHE A 73 1.59 -4.20 -3.97
C PHE A 73 1.07 -5.40 -4.77
N MET A 74 1.77 -6.54 -4.78
CA MET A 74 1.34 -7.72 -5.54
C MET A 74 -0.02 -8.25 -5.08
N THR A 75 -0.34 -8.11 -3.80
CA THR A 75 -1.62 -8.58 -3.24
C THR A 75 -2.69 -7.49 -3.17
N ILE A 76 -2.38 -6.27 -3.62
CA ILE A 76 -3.20 -5.08 -3.42
C ILE A 76 -3.64 -5.01 -1.93
N PHE A 77 -2.64 -5.16 -1.06
CA PHE A 77 -2.71 -5.13 0.40
C PHE A 77 -3.54 -6.23 1.07
N ALA A 78 -4.08 -7.20 0.33
CA ALA A 78 -4.85 -8.29 0.89
C ALA A 78 -4.04 -9.20 1.83
N SER A 79 -2.70 -9.14 1.78
CA SER A 79 -1.80 -9.84 2.71
C SER A 79 -1.78 -9.23 4.12
N ILE A 80 -2.13 -7.95 4.26
CA ILE A 80 -1.97 -7.20 5.52
C ILE A 80 -3.23 -6.43 5.95
N ILE A 81 -4.27 -6.40 5.12
CA ILE A 81 -5.56 -5.75 5.41
C ILE A 81 -6.67 -6.82 5.47
N PRO A 82 -7.55 -6.83 6.50
CA PRO A 82 -8.68 -7.73 6.61
C PRO A 82 -9.55 -7.76 5.35
N LEU A 83 -10.16 -8.92 5.06
CA LEU A 83 -10.90 -9.16 3.82
C LEU A 83 -11.97 -8.09 3.51
N GLU A 84 -12.72 -7.66 4.53
CA GLU A 84 -13.79 -6.65 4.38
C GLU A 84 -13.27 -5.27 3.93
N LEU A 85 -12.10 -4.88 4.39
CA LEU A 85 -11.48 -3.61 3.99
C LEU A 85 -10.75 -3.75 2.66
N SER A 86 -10.10 -4.90 2.47
CA SER A 86 -9.42 -5.22 1.23
C SER A 86 -10.39 -5.21 0.04
N SER A 87 -11.66 -5.61 0.19
CA SER A 87 -12.61 -5.61 -0.92
C SER A 87 -12.91 -4.19 -1.40
N ARG A 88 -13.16 -3.26 -0.46
CA ARG A 88 -13.35 -1.84 -0.76
C ARG A 88 -12.10 -1.21 -1.38
N LEU A 89 -10.90 -1.57 -0.89
CA LEU A 89 -9.64 -1.12 -1.49
C LEU A 89 -9.49 -1.61 -2.93
N TRP A 90 -9.85 -2.86 -3.20
CA TRP A 90 -9.83 -3.41 -4.56
C TRP A 90 -10.77 -2.64 -5.50
N ASP A 91 -11.97 -2.27 -5.04
CA ASP A 91 -12.90 -1.46 -5.85
C ASP A 91 -12.30 -0.09 -6.19
N ILE A 92 -11.68 0.57 -5.21
CA ILE A 92 -11.01 1.87 -5.38
C ILE A 92 -9.81 1.73 -6.34
N TYR A 93 -9.01 0.68 -6.18
CA TYR A 93 -7.86 0.40 -7.05
C TYR A 93 -8.31 0.15 -8.50
N LEU A 94 -9.36 -0.64 -8.71
CA LEU A 94 -9.89 -0.90 -10.05
C LEU A 94 -10.43 0.38 -10.72
N MET A 95 -10.90 1.35 -9.94
CA MET A 95 -11.41 2.63 -10.44
C MET A 95 -10.31 3.65 -10.74
N HIS A 96 -9.29 3.75 -9.88
CA HIS A 96 -8.29 4.83 -9.92
C HIS A 96 -6.88 4.37 -10.36
N GLY A 97 -6.61 3.07 -10.38
CA GLY A 97 -5.35 2.50 -10.84
C GLY A 97 -4.19 2.64 -9.86
N ASP A 98 -2.97 2.61 -10.41
CA ASP A 98 -1.72 2.39 -9.66
C ASP A 98 -1.42 3.42 -8.57
N ILE A 99 -1.92 4.66 -8.70
CA ILE A 99 -1.75 5.69 -7.65
C ILE A 99 -2.27 5.23 -6.29
N ILE A 100 -3.32 4.40 -6.27
CA ILE A 100 -3.92 3.87 -5.05
C ILE A 100 -2.95 2.97 -4.30
N LEU A 101 -2.05 2.26 -4.98
CA LEU A 101 -1.03 1.44 -4.30
C LEU A 101 -0.10 2.31 -3.44
N PHE A 102 0.33 3.45 -3.98
CA PHE A 102 1.22 4.39 -3.31
C PHE A 102 0.52 5.12 -2.15
N ARG A 103 -0.68 5.63 -2.38
CA ARG A 103 -1.47 6.29 -1.33
C ARG A 103 -1.79 5.31 -0.19
N THR A 104 -2.21 4.10 -0.52
CA THR A 104 -2.49 3.07 0.50
C THR A 104 -1.24 2.72 1.28
N GLY A 105 -0.07 2.58 0.64
CA GLY A 105 1.18 2.33 1.36
C GLY A 105 1.52 3.43 2.37
N LEU A 106 1.28 4.70 2.02
CA LEU A 106 1.47 5.83 2.94
C LEU A 106 0.47 5.83 4.10
N VAL A 107 -0.81 5.54 3.82
CA VAL A 107 -1.84 5.44 4.85
C VAL A 107 -1.55 4.26 5.79
N VAL A 108 -1.16 3.10 5.26
CA VAL A 108 -0.73 1.95 6.07
C VAL A 108 0.41 2.33 7.01
N LEU A 109 1.47 2.98 6.50
CA LEU A 109 2.59 3.43 7.32
C LEU A 109 2.14 4.42 8.41
N LYS A 110 1.24 5.36 8.09
CA LYS A 110 0.69 6.32 9.06
C LYS A 110 -0.03 5.63 10.21
N TYR A 111 -0.85 4.63 9.92
CA TYR A 111 -1.61 3.92 10.95
C TYR A 111 -0.75 2.95 11.76
N LEU A 112 0.31 2.40 11.15
CA LEU A 112 1.29 1.56 11.86
C LEU A 112 2.35 2.38 12.61
N GLU A 113 2.54 3.67 12.29
CA GLU A 113 3.56 4.55 12.86
C GLU A 113 3.73 4.42 14.39
N PRO A 114 2.66 4.41 15.22
CA PRO A 114 2.81 4.27 16.68
C PRO A 114 3.52 2.98 17.12
N LEU A 115 3.40 1.89 16.34
CA LEU A 115 4.01 0.60 16.63
C LEU A 115 5.45 0.50 16.10
N LEU A 116 5.79 1.31 15.09
CA LEU A 116 7.10 1.31 14.45
C LEU A 116 8.14 2.12 15.25
N TRP A 117 7.70 2.97 16.17
CA TRP A 117 8.62 3.81 16.95
C TRP A 117 9.39 2.98 18.00
N GLY A 118 10.72 3.05 17.94
CA GLY A 118 11.61 2.40 18.89
C GLY A 118 11.86 0.92 18.61
N SER A 119 11.29 0.36 17.54
CA SER A 119 11.59 -1.00 17.08
C SER A 119 12.93 -1.05 16.34
N GLY A 120 13.57 -2.23 16.36
CA GLY A 120 14.71 -2.55 15.50
C GLY A 120 14.26 -3.14 14.17
N PHE A 121 15.19 -3.28 13.21
CA PHE A 121 14.90 -3.75 11.84
C PHE A 121 13.96 -4.96 11.77
N SER A 122 14.29 -6.06 12.46
CA SER A 122 13.51 -7.30 12.40
C SER A 122 12.09 -7.14 12.94
N GLU A 123 11.93 -6.34 13.99
CA GLU A 123 10.62 -6.09 14.59
C GLU A 123 9.77 -5.17 13.70
N THR A 124 10.39 -4.14 13.11
CA THR A 124 9.73 -3.27 12.13
C THR A 124 9.22 -4.10 10.93
N VAL A 125 10.05 -4.97 10.36
CA VAL A 125 9.64 -5.87 9.26
C VAL A 125 8.48 -6.78 9.69
N ARG A 126 8.54 -7.34 10.91
CA ARG A 126 7.46 -8.18 11.45
C ARG A 126 6.14 -7.42 11.53
N ILE A 127 6.16 -6.18 12.06
CA ILE A 127 4.97 -5.33 12.16
C ILE A 127 4.40 -5.03 10.77
N LEU A 128 5.25 -4.65 9.81
CA LEU A 128 4.83 -4.34 8.44
C LEU A 128 4.24 -5.56 7.70
N ASN A 129 4.75 -6.77 7.97
CA ASN A 129 4.25 -8.00 7.35
C ASN A 129 2.96 -8.53 8.00
N MET A 130 2.70 -8.18 9.26
CA MET A 130 1.42 -8.49 9.91
C MET A 130 0.34 -7.47 9.51
N GLY A 131 0.72 -6.20 9.39
CA GLY A 131 -0.18 -5.07 9.20
C GLY A 131 -1.33 -5.09 10.21
N PHE A 132 -2.56 -5.26 9.70
CA PHE A 132 -3.79 -5.25 10.50
C PHE A 132 -4.40 -6.64 10.71
N ILE A 133 -3.68 -7.71 10.38
CA ILE A 133 -4.13 -9.09 10.51
C ILE A 133 -3.37 -9.78 11.66
N GLY A 134 -4.08 -10.22 12.70
CA GLY A 134 -3.50 -11.04 13.79
C GLY A 134 -4.39 -11.18 15.03
N GLU A 135 -4.45 -12.41 15.58
CA GLU A 135 -5.21 -12.74 16.80
C GLU A 135 -4.39 -12.58 18.09
N ASN A 136 -3.05 -12.65 18.01
CA ASN A 136 -2.17 -12.58 19.18
C ASN A 136 -1.70 -11.14 19.44
N ARG A 137 -2.23 -10.57 20.54
CA ARG A 137 -2.16 -9.17 21.02
C ARG A 137 -3.23 -8.25 20.46
N GLY A 138 -4.49 -8.69 20.64
CA GLY A 138 -5.71 -7.88 20.49
C GLY A 138 -5.85 -6.66 21.41
N GLU A 139 -4.76 -5.96 21.74
CA GLU A 139 -4.78 -4.59 22.23
C GLU A 139 -4.22 -3.62 21.18
N GLU A 140 -3.24 -4.02 20.33
CA GLU A 140 -2.70 -3.16 19.26
C GLU A 140 -3.60 -3.15 18.02
N VAL A 141 -4.20 -4.29 17.66
CA VAL A 141 -5.23 -4.36 16.60
C VAL A 141 -6.51 -3.68 17.09
N LYS A 142 -6.90 -3.85 18.36
CA LYS A 142 -8.02 -3.10 18.93
C LYS A 142 -7.73 -1.61 19.08
N ALA A 143 -6.49 -1.19 19.33
CA ALA A 143 -6.10 0.21 19.36
C ALA A 143 -6.04 0.83 17.96
N ALA A 144 -5.50 0.12 16.95
CA ALA A 144 -5.55 0.55 15.56
C ALA A 144 -7.00 0.64 15.04
N VAL A 145 -7.85 -0.32 15.42
CA VAL A 145 -9.30 -0.36 15.12
C VAL A 145 -10.10 0.67 15.96
N ALA A 146 -9.65 1.01 17.17
CA ALA A 146 -10.28 2.03 18.03
C ALA A 146 -9.88 3.46 17.65
N VAL A 147 -8.64 3.67 17.15
CA VAL A 147 -8.17 4.94 16.57
C VAL A 147 -8.78 5.15 15.18
N SER A 148 -9.07 4.08 14.44
CA SER A 148 -9.76 4.14 13.16
C SER A 148 -11.29 4.17 13.26
N GLY A 149 -11.86 4.08 14.46
CA GLY A 149 -13.28 4.28 14.77
C GLY A 149 -14.24 3.57 13.81
N HIS A 150 -14.66 2.35 14.14
CA HIS A 150 -15.86 1.72 13.52
C HIS A 150 -15.84 1.80 11.97
N ILE A 151 -14.78 1.30 11.33
CA ILE A 151 -14.67 1.21 9.84
C ILE A 151 -15.86 0.41 9.21
N THR A 152 -16.71 -0.20 10.04
CA THR A 152 -17.94 -0.91 9.68
C THR A 152 -19.22 -0.07 9.68
N GLU A 153 -19.22 1.20 10.12
CA GLU A 153 -20.43 2.04 10.20
C GLU A 153 -20.33 3.31 9.32
N GLY A 154 -20.87 3.22 8.10
CA GLY A 154 -21.57 4.32 7.39
C GLY A 154 -20.86 5.66 7.10
N ASP A 155 -20.77 5.95 5.80
CA ASP A 155 -20.59 7.25 5.11
C ASP A 155 -19.32 8.10 5.33
N ASP A 156 -18.69 8.14 6.51
CA ASP A 156 -17.42 8.86 6.74
C ASP A 156 -16.31 7.89 7.19
N ASP A 157 -15.43 7.52 6.27
CA ASP A 157 -14.34 6.57 6.53
C ASP A 157 -12.97 7.25 6.34
N PRO A 158 -12.32 7.71 7.42
CA PRO A 158 -11.08 8.46 7.34
C PRO A 158 -9.96 7.71 6.62
N PHE A 159 -9.91 6.38 6.77
CA PHE A 159 -8.87 5.55 6.13
C PHE A 159 -8.99 5.63 4.60
N PHE A 160 -10.20 5.42 4.06
CA PHE A 160 -10.40 5.50 2.61
C PHE A 160 -10.46 6.93 2.08
N ASP A 161 -10.91 7.91 2.87
CA ASP A 161 -10.84 9.31 2.49
C ASP A 161 -9.40 9.78 2.28
N GLU A 162 -8.47 9.28 3.10
CA GLU A 162 -7.04 9.53 2.91
C GLU A 162 -6.48 8.82 1.68
N ILE A 163 -6.87 7.57 1.43
CA ILE A 163 -6.49 6.83 0.21
C ILE A 163 -7.03 7.52 -1.06
N LEU A 164 -8.23 8.10 -0.98
CA LEU A 164 -8.81 8.86 -2.09
C LEU A 164 -8.18 10.25 -2.24
N GLY A 165 -7.30 10.66 -1.33
CA GLY A 165 -6.61 11.95 -1.37
C GLY A 165 -7.50 13.13 -0.96
N LYS A 166 -8.61 12.88 -0.28
CA LYS A 166 -9.52 13.94 0.22
C LYS A 166 -8.95 14.65 1.46
N LYS A 167 -8.20 13.92 2.29
CA LYS A 167 -7.54 14.40 3.51
C LYS A 167 -6.19 13.70 3.67
N GLY A 168 -5.23 14.28 4.39
CA GLY A 168 -4.00 13.59 4.79
C GLY A 168 -2.88 13.55 3.74
N VAL A 169 -2.81 12.47 2.94
CA VAL A 169 -1.64 12.15 2.11
C VAL A 169 -1.52 13.07 0.88
N GLN A 170 -0.35 13.69 0.72
CA GLN A 170 -0.04 14.56 -0.40
C GLN A 170 0.50 13.76 -1.59
N LEU A 171 -0.40 13.22 -2.41
CA LEU A 171 -0.08 12.65 -3.71
C LEU A 171 -1.28 12.77 -4.65
N ASP A 172 -1.32 13.79 -5.48
CA ASP A 172 -2.32 13.93 -6.56
C ASP A 172 -1.87 13.29 -7.88
N ASP A 173 -2.78 13.18 -8.85
CA ASP A 173 -2.49 12.58 -10.16
C ASP A 173 -1.41 13.33 -10.95
N HIS A 174 -1.34 14.66 -10.80
CA HIS A 174 -0.33 15.46 -11.50
C HIS A 174 1.05 15.17 -10.94
N ARG A 175 1.21 15.20 -9.62
CA ARG A 175 2.44 14.86 -8.91
C ARG A 175 2.86 13.42 -9.17
N PHE A 176 1.91 12.48 -9.19
CA PHE A 176 2.22 11.09 -9.49
C PHE A 176 2.77 10.92 -10.92
N LYS A 177 2.15 11.57 -11.92
CA LYS A 177 2.66 11.59 -13.30
C LYS A 177 4.03 12.24 -13.43
N GLU A 178 4.28 13.32 -12.70
CA GLU A 178 5.59 13.98 -12.64
C GLU A 178 6.66 13.01 -12.12
N LEU A 179 6.38 12.33 -11.01
CA LEU A 179 7.28 11.37 -10.39
C LEU A 179 7.55 10.16 -11.30
N LEU A 180 6.52 9.67 -12.00
CA LEU A 180 6.67 8.63 -13.02
C LEU A 180 7.61 9.10 -14.14
N GLY A 181 7.42 10.31 -14.66
CA GLY A 181 8.30 10.87 -15.70
C GLY A 181 9.75 11.08 -15.25
N ALA A 182 9.98 11.33 -13.96
CA ALA A 182 11.30 11.55 -13.39
C ALA A 182 12.07 10.25 -13.07
N HIS A 183 11.36 9.21 -12.62
CA HIS A 183 12.00 8.03 -12.02
C HIS A 183 11.82 6.73 -12.82
N MET A 184 10.89 6.68 -13.77
CA MET A 184 10.71 5.49 -14.61
C MET A 184 11.73 5.43 -15.73
N PRO A 185 12.20 4.21 -16.10
CA PRO A 185 13.08 4.04 -17.25
C PRO A 185 12.34 4.53 -18.51
N ARG A 186 13.02 5.36 -19.32
CA ARG A 186 12.50 5.77 -20.63
C ARG A 186 12.33 4.52 -21.49
N THR A 187 11.15 4.34 -22.07
CA THR A 187 10.95 3.38 -23.15
C THR A 187 11.87 3.77 -24.31
N MET A 188 12.81 2.88 -24.64
CA MET A 188 13.66 3.00 -25.83
C MET A 188 12.84 2.83 -27.10
#